data_AF-A0A960SHL0-F1
#
_entry.id   AF-A0A960SHL0-F1
#
_cell.length_a   1.000
_cell.length_b   1.000
_cell.length_c   1.000
_cell.angle_alpha   90.00
_cell.angle_beta   90.00
_cell.angle_gamma   90.00
#
_symmetry.space_group_name_H-M   'P 1'
#
loop_
_entity.id
_entity.type
_entity.pdbx_description
1 polymer ?
#
loop_
_entity_poly.entity_id
_entity_poly.type
_entity_poly.pdbx_seq_one_letter_code
_entity_poly.pdbx_strand_id
1 'polypeptide(L)'
;MTTSLSRKSVSLVFLLGAVSSTWSATRPEGLPADYRLQYEQNFDSKSSLNDFMMTDPSAWEWKKLQGNSCLALTGASKYEPPYRSPFNIALIKGLKFKSFVLEVDVQQTGVKGTPIREYMKQYENAANAPGYNHRDHCFFFGYQDPAHFMYTHIAKAGDDHAHSVFEVNNAERVSIVDFRTFGADWGVEEWKKIRIVRNV
;
A
#
# COMPACT_ATOMS: atom_id res chain seq x y z
N MET A 1 -3.24 -30.84 71.64
CA MET A 1 -2.66 -31.58 70.51
C MET A 1 -3.51 -31.29 69.27
N THR A 2 -3.07 -30.34 68.45
CA THR A 2 -3.74 -29.91 67.21
C THR A 2 -2.82 -30.28 66.05
N THR A 3 -3.26 -31.24 65.23
CA THR A 3 -2.53 -31.72 64.04
C THR A 3 -2.86 -30.84 62.83
N SER A 4 -1.81 -30.26 62.24
CA SER A 4 -1.85 -29.49 61.00
C SER A 4 -1.80 -30.41 59.78
N LEU A 5 -2.74 -30.24 58.84
CA LEU A 5 -2.80 -30.95 57.56
C LEU A 5 -2.06 -30.14 56.48
N SER A 6 -0.98 -30.72 55.95
CA SER A 6 -0.23 -30.23 54.79
C SER A 6 -1.04 -30.44 53.49
N ARG A 7 -1.35 -29.37 52.76
CA ARG A 7 -1.86 -29.43 51.38
C ARG A 7 -0.68 -29.62 50.42
N LYS A 8 -0.67 -30.73 49.67
CA LYS A 8 0.22 -30.93 48.52
C LYS A 8 -0.43 -30.29 47.27
N SER A 9 0.21 -29.29 46.69
CA SER A 9 -0.18 -28.72 45.40
C SER A 9 0.27 -29.65 44.27
N VAL A 10 -0.66 -29.99 43.36
CA VAL A 10 -0.35 -30.67 42.10
C VAL A 10 -0.29 -29.60 41.01
N SER A 11 0.89 -29.36 40.46
CA SER A 11 1.07 -28.51 39.28
C SER A 11 0.94 -29.37 38.03
N LEU A 12 -0.12 -29.16 37.27
CA LEU A 12 -0.36 -29.77 35.97
C LEU A 12 0.24 -28.87 34.89
N VAL A 13 1.36 -29.27 34.30
CA VAL A 13 1.98 -28.56 33.17
C VAL A 13 1.38 -29.10 31.87
N PHE A 14 0.51 -28.31 31.23
CA PHE A 14 0.14 -28.55 29.83
C PHE A 14 1.25 -27.99 28.93
N LEU A 15 2.08 -28.87 28.38
CA LEU A 15 2.90 -28.55 27.21
C LEU A 15 1.97 -28.51 25.99
N LEU A 16 1.41 -27.34 25.67
CA LEU A 16 0.89 -27.09 24.33
C LEU A 16 2.08 -27.06 23.37
N GLY A 17 2.23 -28.13 22.58
CA GLY A 17 3.10 -28.10 21.41
C GLY A 17 2.59 -27.04 20.44
N ALA A 18 3.29 -25.93 20.34
CA ALA A 18 3.04 -24.93 19.31
C ALA A 18 3.41 -25.54 17.96
N VAL A 19 2.40 -25.93 17.17
CA VAL A 19 2.59 -26.23 15.75
C VAL A 19 2.88 -24.89 15.08
N SER A 20 4.16 -24.60 14.87
CA SER A 20 4.58 -23.44 14.08
C SER A 20 4.26 -23.72 12.62
N SER A 21 3.04 -23.37 12.20
CA SER A 21 2.69 -23.28 10.78
C SER A 21 3.55 -22.17 10.17
N THR A 22 4.70 -22.55 9.62
CA THR A 22 5.51 -21.65 8.81
C THR A 22 4.83 -21.53 7.46
N TRP A 23 3.92 -20.57 7.33
CA TRP A 23 3.57 -20.07 6.01
C TRP A 23 4.81 -19.37 5.46
N SER A 24 5.63 -20.12 4.73
CA SER A 24 6.69 -19.50 3.93
C SER A 24 6.01 -18.97 2.68
N ALA A 25 5.78 -17.66 2.65
CA ALA A 25 5.44 -16.98 1.41
C ALA A 25 6.50 -17.35 0.36
N THR A 26 6.07 -17.91 -0.77
CA THR A 26 6.98 -18.29 -1.86
C THR A 26 7.80 -17.07 -2.25
N ARG A 27 9.13 -17.17 -2.17
CA ARG A 27 10.04 -16.10 -2.57
C ARG A 27 9.69 -15.65 -3.99
N PRO A 28 9.39 -14.37 -4.23
CA PRO A 28 9.09 -13.89 -5.56
C PRO A 28 10.21 -14.17 -6.56
N GLU A 29 9.83 -14.55 -7.79
CA GLU A 29 10.78 -14.84 -8.86
C GLU A 29 11.60 -13.60 -9.24
N GLY A 30 12.87 -13.80 -9.60
CA GLY A 30 13.74 -12.72 -10.08
C GLY A 30 14.34 -11.80 -9.01
N LEU A 31 14.24 -12.16 -7.72
CA LEU A 31 14.88 -11.40 -6.64
C LEU A 31 16.38 -11.74 -6.51
N PRO A 32 17.30 -10.75 -6.40
CA PRO A 32 18.72 -10.99 -6.14
C PRO A 32 18.95 -11.84 -4.89
N ALA A 33 19.88 -12.80 -4.93
CA ALA A 33 20.02 -13.84 -3.91
C ALA A 33 20.22 -13.31 -2.47
N ASP A 34 20.81 -12.13 -2.34
CA ASP A 34 21.09 -11.44 -1.08
C ASP A 34 19.89 -10.67 -0.51
N TYR A 35 18.82 -10.46 -1.29
CA TYR A 35 17.59 -9.82 -0.81
C TYR A 35 16.85 -10.73 0.17
N ARG A 36 16.38 -10.14 1.28
CA ARG A 36 15.60 -10.80 2.33
C ARG A 36 14.30 -10.03 2.57
N LEU A 37 13.22 -10.75 2.88
CA LEU A 37 11.95 -10.13 3.28
C LEU A 37 12.17 -9.26 4.52
N GLN A 38 11.78 -7.98 4.43
CA GLN A 38 11.90 -7.01 5.54
C GLN A 38 10.55 -6.61 6.12
N TYR A 39 9.50 -6.65 5.30
CA TYR A 39 8.14 -6.27 5.69
C TYR A 39 7.14 -7.03 4.82
N GLU A 40 6.07 -7.50 5.43
CA GLU A 40 4.92 -8.12 4.77
C GLU A 40 3.67 -7.72 5.54
N GLN A 41 2.58 -7.45 4.83
CA GLN A 41 1.30 -7.11 5.42
C GLN A 41 0.16 -7.65 4.56
N ASN A 42 -0.61 -8.59 5.11
CA ASN A 42 -1.77 -9.20 4.46
C ASN A 42 -3.10 -8.54 4.87
N PHE A 43 -3.04 -7.55 5.77
CA PHE A 43 -4.19 -6.81 6.30
C PHE A 43 -5.24 -7.72 6.95
N ASP A 44 -4.84 -8.76 7.67
CA ASP A 44 -5.79 -9.72 8.27
C ASP A 44 -6.73 -9.09 9.33
N SER A 45 -6.39 -7.91 9.84
CA SER A 45 -7.21 -7.20 10.82
C SER A 45 -7.05 -5.68 10.74
N LYS A 46 -7.95 -4.96 11.42
CA LYS A 46 -7.89 -3.49 11.52
C LYS A 46 -6.58 -2.99 12.13
N SER A 47 -5.95 -3.74 13.05
CA SER A 47 -4.70 -3.32 13.67
C SER A 47 -3.51 -3.31 12.71
N SER A 48 -3.62 -3.95 11.54
CA SER A 48 -2.61 -3.85 10.47
C SER A 48 -2.34 -2.41 10.03
N LEU A 49 -3.33 -1.51 10.19
CA LEU A 49 -3.15 -0.08 9.89
C LEU A 49 -2.16 0.61 10.85
N ASN A 50 -1.89 0.03 12.02
CA ASN A 50 -0.97 0.60 13.00
C ASN A 50 0.48 0.66 12.49
N ASP A 51 0.83 -0.16 11.49
CA ASP A 51 2.14 -0.15 10.85
C ASP A 51 2.40 1.13 10.06
N PHE A 52 1.35 1.91 9.74
CA PHE A 52 1.43 3.03 8.81
C PHE A 52 1.36 4.38 9.53
N MET A 53 2.19 5.31 9.08
CA MET A 53 2.07 6.75 9.34
C MET A 53 1.36 7.37 8.14
N MET A 54 0.21 8.01 8.39
CA MET A 54 -0.64 8.55 7.33
C MET A 54 -0.72 10.08 7.44
N THR A 55 -0.77 10.77 6.31
CA THR A 55 -0.99 12.23 6.28
C THR A 55 -2.32 12.61 6.92
N ASP A 56 -3.36 11.79 6.72
CA ASP A 56 -4.64 11.89 7.43
C ASP A 56 -5.21 10.47 7.61
N PRO A 57 -5.13 9.88 8.82
CA PRO A 57 -5.68 8.55 9.10
C PRO A 57 -7.18 8.41 8.82
N SER A 58 -7.96 9.50 8.84
CA SER A 58 -9.41 9.44 8.61
C SER A 58 -9.79 9.18 7.15
N ALA A 59 -8.86 9.37 6.21
CA ALA A 59 -9.05 9.04 4.80
C ALA A 59 -8.83 7.55 4.49
N TRP A 60 -8.36 6.76 5.47
CA TRP A 60 -7.97 5.37 5.29
C TRP A 60 -8.77 4.43 6.18
N GLU A 61 -9.19 3.31 5.63
CA GLU A 61 -9.97 2.31 6.34
C GLU A 61 -9.47 0.91 6.04
N TRP A 62 -9.56 0.03 7.02
CA TRP A 62 -9.49 -1.40 6.77
C TRP A 62 -10.82 -1.87 6.17
N LYS A 63 -10.79 -2.53 5.02
CA LYS A 63 -11.99 -3.05 4.35
C LYS A 63 -11.81 -4.50 3.91
N LYS A 64 -12.95 -5.15 3.68
CA LYS A 64 -13.02 -6.39 2.91
C LYS A 64 -13.61 -6.09 1.54
N LEU A 65 -12.87 -6.37 0.49
CA LEU A 65 -13.28 -6.22 -0.91
C LEU A 65 -13.06 -7.53 -1.64
N GLN A 66 -14.14 -8.11 -2.20
CA GLN A 66 -14.10 -9.36 -2.96
C GLN A 66 -13.39 -10.52 -2.21
N GLY A 67 -13.57 -10.58 -0.88
CA GLY A 67 -12.93 -11.59 -0.03
C GLY A 67 -11.53 -11.24 0.46
N ASN A 68 -10.86 -10.24 -0.11
CA ASN A 68 -9.55 -9.76 0.33
C ASN A 68 -9.71 -8.69 1.41
N SER A 69 -8.90 -8.76 2.47
CA SER A 69 -8.77 -7.68 3.45
C SER A 69 -7.71 -6.69 2.96
N CYS A 70 -7.95 -5.39 3.10
CA CYS A 70 -7.06 -4.37 2.53
C CYS A 70 -7.06 -3.05 3.30
N LEU A 71 -5.99 -2.28 3.10
CA LEU A 71 -5.96 -0.84 3.36
C LEU A 71 -6.61 -0.10 2.19
N ALA A 72 -7.74 0.55 2.44
CA ALA A 72 -8.53 1.27 1.44
C ALA A 72 -8.48 2.78 1.68
N LEU A 73 -8.19 3.54 0.62
CA LEU A 73 -8.37 4.99 0.59
C LEU A 73 -9.85 5.30 0.29
N THR A 74 -10.53 6.01 1.19
CA THR A 74 -11.98 6.26 1.09
C THR A 74 -12.33 7.72 0.84
N GLY A 75 -11.34 8.62 0.90
CA GLY A 75 -11.51 10.04 0.63
C GLY A 75 -10.17 10.73 0.40
N ALA A 76 -10.21 12.04 0.20
CA ALA A 76 -9.00 12.85 0.19
C ALA A 76 -8.58 13.23 1.61
N SER A 77 -7.29 13.10 1.93
CA SER A 77 -6.70 13.55 3.18
C SER A 77 -6.89 15.06 3.36
N LYS A 78 -7.24 15.47 4.58
CA LYS A 78 -7.17 16.86 5.04
C LYS A 78 -5.73 17.21 5.39
N TYR A 79 -4.92 17.37 4.36
CA TYR A 79 -3.49 17.64 4.45
C TYR A 79 -3.11 18.68 3.40
N GLU A 80 -2.26 19.63 3.78
CA GLU A 80 -1.73 20.63 2.85
C GLU A 80 -0.23 20.38 2.70
N PRO A 81 0.22 19.86 1.54
CA PRO A 81 1.64 19.67 1.29
C PRO A 81 2.32 21.04 1.07
N PRO A 82 3.59 21.19 1.43
CA PRO A 82 4.33 22.44 1.24
C PRO A 82 4.51 22.81 -0.24
N TYR A 83 4.46 21.83 -1.13
CA TYR A 83 4.51 21.98 -2.56
C TYR A 83 3.46 21.09 -3.22
N ARG A 84 3.15 21.35 -4.50
CA ARG A 84 2.12 20.58 -5.22
C ARG A 84 2.52 19.10 -5.38
N SER A 85 2.02 18.25 -4.49
CA SER A 85 2.28 16.81 -4.43
C SER A 85 1.03 16.00 -4.03
N PRO A 86 1.06 14.65 -4.02
CA PRO A 86 -0.07 13.85 -3.57
C PRO A 86 -0.48 14.16 -2.12
N PHE A 87 -1.79 14.15 -1.86
CA PHE A 87 -2.36 14.40 -0.52
C PHE A 87 -2.41 13.14 0.36
N ASN A 88 -2.73 12.01 -0.25
CA ASN A 88 -2.96 10.75 0.44
C ASN A 88 -1.65 9.96 0.48
N ILE A 89 -1.00 9.93 1.64
CA ILE A 89 0.25 9.19 1.83
C ILE A 89 0.10 8.30 3.07
N ALA A 90 0.48 7.03 2.92
CA ALA A 90 0.61 6.06 4.01
C ALA A 90 2.00 5.41 3.93
N LEU A 91 2.85 5.63 4.94
CA LEU A 91 4.24 5.18 4.99
C LEU A 91 4.41 4.09 6.06
N ILE A 92 5.17 3.04 5.76
CA ILE A 92 5.50 2.01 6.76
C ILE A 92 6.42 2.63 7.82
N LYS A 93 6.03 2.53 9.09
CA LYS A 93 6.76 3.11 10.23
C LYS A 93 8.08 2.41 10.46
N GLY A 94 9.09 3.19 10.83
CA GLY A 94 10.36 2.68 11.37
C GLY A 94 11.26 1.97 10.37
N LEU A 95 10.88 1.87 9.10
CA LEU A 95 11.67 1.21 8.06
C LEU A 95 12.24 2.23 7.07
N LYS A 96 13.52 2.04 6.73
CA LYS A 96 14.22 2.81 5.72
C LYS A 96 14.96 1.85 4.80
N PHE A 97 14.79 2.03 3.50
CA PHE A 97 15.40 1.17 2.49
C PHE A 97 16.21 2.01 1.51
N LYS A 98 17.40 1.51 1.15
CA LYS A 98 18.17 2.02 0.01
C LYS A 98 17.67 1.30 -1.26
N SER A 99 18.22 0.13 -1.56
CA SER A 99 17.72 -0.71 -2.65
C SER A 99 16.64 -1.65 -2.13
N PHE A 100 15.56 -1.82 -2.88
CA PHE A 100 14.43 -2.65 -2.47
C PHE A 100 13.67 -3.20 -3.68
N VAL A 101 12.93 -4.28 -3.44
CA VAL A 101 11.84 -4.73 -4.31
C VAL A 101 10.56 -4.67 -3.48
N LEU A 102 9.58 -3.91 -3.97
CA LEU A 102 8.23 -3.85 -3.40
C LEU A 102 7.30 -4.63 -4.34
N GLU A 103 6.57 -5.58 -3.78
CA GLU A 103 5.44 -6.21 -4.44
C GLU A 103 4.15 -5.87 -3.69
N VAL A 104 3.09 -5.57 -4.43
CA VAL A 104 1.82 -5.19 -3.85
C VAL A 104 0.67 -5.57 -4.77
N ASP A 105 -0.37 -6.15 -4.19
CA ASP A 105 -1.65 -6.31 -4.87
C ASP A 105 -2.51 -5.07 -4.61
N VAL A 106 -2.97 -4.44 -5.69
CA VAL A 106 -3.78 -3.23 -5.63
C VAL A 106 -5.00 -3.33 -6.53
N GLN A 107 -6.04 -2.61 -6.15
CA GLN A 107 -7.24 -2.45 -6.94
C GLN A 107 -7.57 -0.97 -7.06
N GLN A 108 -7.92 -0.52 -8.27
CA GLN A 108 -8.44 0.82 -8.51
C GLN A 108 -9.96 0.72 -8.63
N THR A 109 -10.69 1.32 -7.68
CA THR A 109 -12.11 1.05 -7.44
C THR A 109 -13.08 2.07 -8.05
N GLY A 110 -12.61 3.19 -8.61
CA GLY A 110 -13.53 4.22 -9.09
C GLY A 110 -12.90 5.48 -9.69
N VAL A 111 -13.74 6.44 -10.05
CA VAL A 111 -13.32 7.74 -10.58
C VAL A 111 -13.99 8.83 -9.76
N LYS A 112 -13.20 9.70 -9.12
CA LYS A 112 -13.70 10.84 -8.32
C LYS A 112 -14.82 10.45 -7.34
N GLY A 113 -14.62 9.35 -6.59
CA GLY A 113 -15.61 8.83 -5.63
C GLY A 113 -16.77 8.03 -6.24
N THR A 114 -16.87 7.94 -7.57
CA THR A 114 -17.87 7.10 -8.26
C THR A 114 -17.32 5.69 -8.42
N PRO A 115 -18.00 4.63 -7.93
CA PRO A 115 -17.58 3.25 -8.15
C PRO A 115 -17.43 2.94 -9.64
N ILE A 116 -16.38 2.20 -10.00
CA ILE A 116 -16.01 1.99 -11.41
C ILE A 116 -17.14 1.35 -12.23
N ARG A 117 -17.90 0.40 -11.66
CA ARG A 117 -19.06 -0.20 -12.36
C ARG A 117 -20.14 0.80 -12.72
N GLU A 118 -20.42 1.74 -11.84
CA GLU A 118 -21.44 2.77 -12.07
C GLU A 118 -20.91 3.84 -13.03
N TYR A 119 -19.64 4.21 -12.90
CA TYR A 119 -18.98 5.13 -13.82
C TYR A 119 -19.01 4.62 -15.26
N MET A 120 -18.70 3.34 -15.49
CA MET A 120 -18.67 2.75 -16.83
C MET A 120 -20.05 2.71 -17.51
N LYS A 121 -21.16 2.79 -16.76
CA LYS A 121 -22.52 2.87 -17.33
C LYS A 121 -22.88 4.27 -17.81
N GLN A 122 -22.20 5.30 -17.32
CA GLN A 122 -22.53 6.70 -17.62
C GLN A 122 -21.99 7.15 -18.98
N TYR A 123 -21.01 6.43 -19.53
CA TYR A 123 -20.29 6.84 -20.73
C TYR A 123 -20.19 5.68 -21.71
N GLU A 124 -20.61 5.92 -22.96
CA GLU A 124 -20.47 4.96 -24.05
C GLU A 124 -18.99 4.59 -24.30
N ASN A 125 -18.10 5.59 -24.21
CA ASN A 125 -16.66 5.40 -24.25
C ASN A 125 -16.00 6.00 -23.00
N ALA A 126 -15.87 5.18 -21.96
CA ALA A 126 -15.28 5.59 -20.69
C ALA A 126 -13.82 6.05 -20.79
N ALA A 127 -13.06 5.63 -21.81
CA ALA A 127 -11.67 6.05 -21.98
C ALA A 127 -11.53 7.56 -22.22
N ASN A 128 -12.57 8.21 -22.76
CA ASN A 128 -12.61 9.65 -23.00
C ASN A 128 -13.39 10.41 -21.91
N ALA A 129 -13.84 9.71 -20.87
CA ALA A 129 -14.70 10.29 -19.85
C ALA A 129 -13.90 11.10 -18.80
N PRO A 130 -14.49 12.15 -18.21
CA PRO A 130 -13.77 13.06 -17.31
C PRO A 130 -13.17 12.35 -16.08
N GLY A 131 -11.86 12.48 -15.91
CA GLY A 131 -11.12 11.92 -14.77
C GLY A 131 -10.75 10.44 -14.91
N TYR A 132 -11.22 9.73 -15.93
CA TYR A 132 -10.90 8.32 -16.14
C TYR A 132 -9.39 8.09 -16.36
N ASN A 133 -8.72 9.02 -17.05
CA ASN A 133 -7.28 8.99 -17.30
C ASN A 133 -6.43 9.03 -16.01
N HIS A 134 -6.97 9.62 -14.92
CA HIS A 134 -6.32 9.72 -13.62
C HIS A 134 -6.83 8.67 -12.62
N ARG A 135 -7.38 7.55 -13.12
CA ARG A 135 -7.48 6.35 -12.28
C ARG A 135 -6.06 5.90 -11.97
N ASP A 136 -5.65 6.04 -10.71
CA ASP A 136 -4.25 5.89 -10.35
C ASP A 136 -3.99 5.31 -8.97
N HIS A 137 -2.71 4.99 -8.74
CA HIS A 137 -2.10 4.71 -7.44
C HIS A 137 -0.70 5.33 -7.38
N CYS A 138 -0.32 5.82 -6.20
CA CYS A 138 1.01 6.36 -5.92
C CYS A 138 1.75 5.47 -4.90
N PHE A 139 3.01 5.17 -5.15
CA PHE A 139 3.89 4.37 -4.30
C PHE A 139 5.11 5.18 -3.89
N PHE A 140 5.20 5.51 -2.61
CA PHE A 140 6.15 6.48 -2.07
C PHE A 140 7.42 5.80 -1.54
N PHE A 141 8.57 6.43 -1.76
CA PHE A 141 9.87 5.97 -1.26
C PHE A 141 10.86 7.13 -1.17
N GLY A 142 11.99 6.91 -0.49
CA GLY A 142 12.96 7.98 -0.24
C GLY A 142 12.39 9.13 0.59
N TYR A 143 11.32 8.89 1.35
CA TYR A 143 10.64 9.92 2.14
C TYR A 143 11.51 10.34 3.32
N GLN A 144 11.84 11.63 3.38
CA GLN A 144 12.57 12.25 4.47
C GLN A 144 11.63 13.14 5.28
N ASP A 145 10.87 13.99 4.58
CA ASP A 145 9.87 14.91 5.13
C ASP A 145 8.87 15.31 4.02
N PRO A 146 7.81 16.08 4.34
CA PRO A 146 6.82 16.57 3.38
C PRO A 146 7.33 17.33 2.15
N ALA A 147 8.57 17.80 2.14
CA ALA A 147 9.19 18.52 1.03
C ALA A 147 10.25 17.69 0.28
N HIS A 148 10.53 16.46 0.73
CA HIS A 148 11.60 15.60 0.22
C HIS A 148 11.18 14.13 0.14
N PHE A 149 10.70 13.70 -1.02
CA PHE A 149 10.38 12.30 -1.29
C PHE A 149 10.26 12.02 -2.79
N MET A 150 10.26 10.74 -3.13
CA MET A 150 9.99 10.26 -4.49
C MET A 150 8.75 9.37 -4.48
N TYR A 151 8.10 9.23 -5.63
CA TYR A 151 7.06 8.24 -5.78
C TYR A 151 6.89 7.77 -7.22
N THR A 152 6.50 6.51 -7.39
CA THR A 152 5.99 6.00 -8.66
C THR A 152 4.49 6.24 -8.70
N HIS A 153 4.03 6.87 -9.76
CA HIS A 153 2.62 7.10 -10.04
C HIS A 153 2.22 6.23 -11.23
N ILE A 154 1.25 5.35 -11.03
CA ILE A 154 0.73 4.48 -12.08
C ILE A 154 -0.69 4.94 -12.35
N ALA A 155 -0.93 5.53 -13.52
CA ALA A 155 -2.24 6.03 -13.93
C ALA A 155 -2.74 5.34 -15.20
N LYS A 156 -4.05 5.48 -15.48
CA LYS A 156 -4.68 4.94 -16.69
C LYS A 156 -4.09 5.54 -17.96
N ALA A 157 -3.74 6.82 -17.94
CA ALA A 157 -2.96 7.46 -18.98
C ALA A 157 -1.89 8.37 -18.38
N GLY A 158 -0.77 8.52 -19.09
CA GLY A 158 0.31 9.42 -18.73
C GLY A 158 0.14 10.82 -19.28
N ASP A 159 0.59 11.79 -18.49
CA ASP A 159 0.74 13.19 -18.84
C ASP A 159 1.89 13.80 -18.01
N ASP A 160 2.14 15.11 -18.08
CA ASP A 160 3.23 15.77 -17.34
C ASP A 160 3.17 15.58 -15.81
N HIS A 161 2.01 15.19 -15.30
CA HIS A 161 1.69 15.01 -13.90
C HIS A 161 1.15 13.62 -13.55
N ALA A 162 1.14 12.68 -14.52
CA ALA A 162 0.60 11.34 -14.37
C ALA A 162 1.46 10.25 -15.02
N HIS A 163 1.39 9.03 -14.46
CA HIS A 163 2.06 7.83 -15.00
C HIS A 163 3.59 8.02 -15.17
N SER A 164 4.28 8.30 -14.07
CA SER A 164 5.73 8.55 -14.08
C SER A 164 6.37 8.23 -12.73
N VAL A 165 7.69 8.40 -12.63
CA VAL A 165 8.38 8.56 -11.35
C VAL A 165 8.58 10.04 -11.11
N PHE A 166 8.09 10.52 -9.97
CA PHE A 166 8.14 11.92 -9.58
C PHE A 166 9.03 12.12 -8.37
N GLU A 167 9.72 13.26 -8.35
CA GLU A 167 10.46 13.76 -7.21
C GLU A 167 9.81 15.03 -6.67
N VAL A 168 9.72 15.13 -5.35
CA VAL A 168 9.44 16.35 -4.60
C VAL A 168 10.71 16.66 -3.81
N ASN A 169 11.33 17.80 -4.13
CA ASN A 169 12.61 18.21 -3.53
C ASN A 169 12.63 19.74 -3.42
N ASN A 170 12.04 20.27 -2.34
CA ASN A 170 11.80 21.71 -2.12
C ASN A 170 11.11 22.44 -3.30
N ALA A 171 10.30 21.74 -4.06
CA ALA A 171 9.58 22.26 -5.22
C ALA A 171 8.33 21.42 -5.51
N GLU A 172 7.48 21.90 -6.42
CA GLU A 172 6.41 21.08 -6.98
C GLU A 172 6.96 19.78 -7.54
N ARG A 173 6.13 18.72 -7.53
CA ARG A 173 6.53 17.44 -8.11
C ARG A 173 7.03 17.63 -9.55
N VAL A 174 8.13 16.96 -9.89
CA VAL A 174 8.64 16.91 -11.26
C VAL A 174 8.88 15.47 -11.67
N SER A 175 8.55 15.16 -12.93
CA SER A 175 8.88 13.86 -13.52
C SER A 175 10.39 13.78 -13.69
N ILE A 176 11.00 12.67 -13.26
CA ILE A 176 12.45 12.45 -13.33
C ILE A 176 12.84 11.32 -14.29
N VAL A 177 11.91 10.86 -15.12
CA VAL A 177 12.15 9.79 -16.09
C VAL A 177 12.36 10.36 -17.49
N ASP A 178 13.31 9.79 -18.22
CA ASP A 178 13.50 10.08 -19.65
C ASP A 178 12.45 9.39 -20.52
N PHE A 179 11.92 8.26 -20.05
CA PHE A 179 10.93 7.46 -20.75
C PHE A 179 9.89 6.90 -19.77
N ARG A 180 8.64 6.86 -20.23
CA ARG A 180 7.50 6.22 -19.58
C ARG A 180 6.60 5.57 -20.61
N THR A 181 5.87 4.56 -20.19
CA THR A 181 4.77 3.97 -20.98
C THR A 181 3.57 4.93 -21.05
N PHE A 182 2.59 4.62 -21.89
CA PHE A 182 1.42 5.50 -22.10
C PHE A 182 0.39 5.46 -20.96
N GLY A 183 0.39 4.43 -20.12
CA GLY A 183 -0.68 4.18 -19.16
C GLY A 183 -0.73 2.73 -18.71
N ALA A 184 -1.58 2.45 -17.74
CA ALA A 184 -1.86 1.10 -17.25
C ALA A 184 -3.37 0.83 -17.27
N ASP A 185 -3.80 -0.36 -17.70
CA ASP A 185 -5.22 -0.72 -17.61
C ASP A 185 -5.55 -1.34 -16.25
N TRP A 186 -6.35 -0.62 -15.47
CA TRP A 186 -6.80 -1.08 -14.16
C TRP A 186 -7.98 -2.06 -14.22
N GLY A 187 -8.64 -2.19 -15.38
CA GLY A 187 -9.84 -3.00 -15.52
C GLY A 187 -11.00 -2.51 -14.64
N VAL A 188 -11.98 -3.39 -14.41
CA VAL A 188 -13.19 -3.12 -13.61
C VAL A 188 -13.21 -4.04 -12.40
N GLU A 189 -12.87 -3.48 -11.24
CA GLU A 189 -12.76 -4.23 -9.98
C GLU A 189 -11.82 -5.44 -10.08
N GLU A 190 -10.70 -5.24 -10.76
CA GLU A 190 -9.63 -6.23 -10.89
C GLU A 190 -8.50 -5.91 -9.92
N TRP A 191 -7.99 -6.93 -9.27
CA TRP A 191 -6.73 -6.85 -8.53
C TRP A 191 -5.56 -6.98 -9.52
N LYS A 192 -4.58 -6.10 -9.38
CA LYS A 192 -3.35 -6.11 -10.16
C LYS A 192 -2.18 -6.28 -9.21
N LYS A 193 -1.25 -7.16 -9.58
CA LYS A 193 0.04 -7.28 -8.91
C LYS A 193 1.03 -6.29 -9.50
N ILE A 194 1.62 -5.47 -8.67
CA ILE A 194 2.62 -4.47 -9.06
C ILE A 194 3.95 -4.81 -8.41
N ARG A 195 5.04 -4.68 -9.17
CA ARG A 195 6.41 -4.81 -8.70
C ARG A 195 7.17 -3.51 -8.98
N ILE A 196 7.77 -2.93 -7.94
CA ILE A 196 8.68 -1.78 -8.05
C ILE A 196 10.06 -2.24 -7.60
N VAL A 197 11.05 -2.06 -8.48
CA VAL A 197 12.46 -2.35 -8.18
C VAL A 197 13.22 -1.04 -8.12
N ARG A 198 13.83 -0.76 -6.97
CA ARG A 198 14.78 0.33 -6.80
C ARG A 198 16.16 -0.24 -6.53
N ASN A 199 17.13 0.09 -7.38
CA ASN A 199 18.51 -0.35 -7.26
C ASN A 199 19.45 0.85 -7.35
N VAL A 200 20.08 1.23 -6.24
CA VAL A 200 20.96 2.42 -6.11
C VAL A 200 22.19 2.13 -5.26
#